data_AF-A0AAJ2HA84-F1
#
_entry.id   AF-A0AAJ2HA84-F1
#
_cell.length_a   1.000
_cell.length_b   1.000
_cell.length_c   1.000
_cell.angle_alpha   90.00
_cell.angle_beta   90.00
_cell.angle_gamma   90.00
#
_symmetry.space_group_name_H-M   'P 1'
#
loop_
_entity.id
_entity.type
_entity.pdbx_description
1 polymer ?
#
loop_
_entity_poly.entity_id
_entity_poly.type
_entity_poly.pdbx_seq_one_letter_code
_entity_poly.pdbx_strand_id
1 'polypeptide(L)'
;MTRHRVIACFAFASISLASAVFAQSTSGEGSGEITDPVKIAKMLGSVPTVKGSLADRLTEAGMRPVYIKISRLSRDDLADFPARLHLKPGDAMIAIATKGFVDGVGRVQGCDLWSSPTLLKGGSTYYPYDKTSNWLLTGQCIAP
;
A
#
# COMPACT_ATOMS: atom_id res chain seq x y z
N MET A 1 0.81 41.81 -63.43
CA MET A 1 -0.53 41.33 -63.06
C MET A 1 -0.61 41.22 -61.55
N THR A 2 -1.61 41.88 -60.99
CA THR A 2 -1.99 42.07 -59.58
C THR A 2 -2.61 40.82 -58.94
N ARG A 3 -2.40 40.62 -57.62
CA ARG A 3 -3.37 40.17 -56.56
C ARG A 3 -2.59 39.77 -55.29
N HIS A 4 -2.61 40.56 -54.22
CA HIS A 4 -3.62 40.65 -53.14
C HIS A 4 -3.51 39.55 -52.06
N ARG A 5 -2.97 39.98 -50.89
CA ARG A 5 -3.36 39.73 -49.47
C ARG A 5 -4.15 38.46 -49.15
N VAL A 6 -3.76 37.74 -48.07
CA VAL A 6 -4.59 37.58 -46.85
C VAL A 6 -3.67 37.25 -45.65
N ILE A 7 -3.80 38.05 -44.60
CA ILE A 7 -3.31 37.82 -43.23
C ILE A 7 -4.34 36.93 -42.53
N ALA A 8 -3.92 35.84 -41.90
CA ALA A 8 -4.76 35.08 -40.97
C ALA A 8 -4.10 35.05 -39.59
N CYS A 9 -4.57 35.93 -38.70
CA CYS A 9 -4.31 35.87 -37.27
C CYS A 9 -4.98 34.61 -36.71
N PHE A 10 -4.20 33.71 -36.11
CA PHE A 10 -4.73 32.70 -35.20
C PHE A 10 -4.59 33.21 -33.76
N ALA A 11 -5.70 33.71 -33.22
CA ALA A 11 -5.86 33.95 -31.81
C ALA A 11 -6.09 32.59 -31.11
N PHE A 12 -5.14 32.15 -30.29
CA PHE A 12 -5.35 31.02 -29.39
C PHE A 12 -5.90 31.55 -28.06
N ALA A 13 -7.16 31.23 -27.81
CA ALA A 13 -7.84 31.46 -26.56
C ALA A 13 -7.27 30.53 -25.47
N SER A 14 -6.54 31.08 -24.51
CA SER A 14 -6.15 30.38 -23.28
C SER A 14 -7.30 30.45 -22.28
N ILE A 15 -8.06 29.36 -22.19
CA ILE A 15 -9.10 29.15 -21.17
C ILE A 15 -8.41 28.67 -19.89
N SER A 16 -8.51 29.49 -18.84
CA SER A 16 -8.16 29.15 -17.46
C SER A 16 -9.01 28.00 -16.93
N LEU A 17 -8.41 27.02 -16.25
CA LEU A 17 -9.12 26.25 -15.23
C LEU A 17 -8.20 25.99 -14.03
N ALA A 18 -8.70 26.44 -12.87
CA ALA A 18 -8.05 26.43 -11.58
C ALA A 18 -7.62 25.02 -11.16
N SER A 19 -6.34 24.86 -10.80
CA SER A 19 -5.92 23.78 -9.92
C SER A 19 -6.10 24.27 -8.49
N ALA A 20 -7.24 23.89 -7.92
CA ALA A 20 -7.57 24.11 -6.53
C ALA A 20 -6.48 23.53 -5.61
N VAL A 21 -6.19 24.32 -4.59
CA VAL A 21 -5.42 23.99 -3.39
C VAL A 21 -5.87 22.64 -2.82
N PHE A 22 -4.92 21.73 -2.63
CA PHE A 22 -4.96 20.77 -1.52
C PHE A 22 -3.64 20.82 -0.77
N ALA A 23 -3.47 21.91 -0.01
CA ALA A 23 -2.68 21.88 1.20
C ALA A 23 -3.53 21.16 2.26
N GLN A 24 -3.11 19.96 2.65
CA GLN A 24 -3.41 19.39 3.96
C GLN A 24 -2.34 18.34 4.28
N SER A 25 -1.15 18.83 4.58
CA SER A 25 -0.21 18.10 5.45
C SER A 25 -0.48 18.58 6.87
N THR A 26 -1.61 18.15 7.43
CA THR A 26 -1.86 18.27 8.87
C THR A 26 -0.96 17.26 9.56
N SER A 27 0.10 17.80 10.14
CA SER A 27 1.00 17.08 11.02
C SER A 27 0.27 16.88 12.35
N GLY A 28 -0.14 15.64 12.64
CA GLY A 28 -0.76 15.25 13.91
C GLY A 28 -1.18 13.78 13.89
N GLU A 29 -0.50 12.96 14.68
CA GLU A 29 -0.86 11.57 15.04
C GLU A 29 -0.82 10.50 13.94
N GLY A 30 0.41 10.18 13.52
CA GLY A 30 0.96 8.82 13.52
C GLY A 30 0.33 7.72 12.65
N SER A 31 -0.78 7.96 11.98
CA SER A 31 -1.40 6.97 11.09
C SER A 31 -1.93 7.60 9.82
N GLY A 32 -1.78 6.89 8.71
CA GLY A 32 -2.26 7.30 7.39
C GLY A 32 -3.05 6.17 6.74
N GLU A 33 -4.06 6.54 5.97
CA GLU A 33 -4.87 5.60 5.20
C GLU A 33 -4.66 5.85 3.70
N ILE A 34 -4.52 4.76 2.94
CA ILE A 34 -4.38 4.78 1.49
C ILE A 34 -5.55 3.99 0.90
N THR A 35 -6.43 4.69 0.20
CA THR A 35 -7.60 4.12 -0.50
C THR A 35 -7.49 4.22 -2.03
N ASP A 36 -6.55 5.04 -2.53
CA ASP A 36 -6.30 5.20 -3.96
C ASP A 36 -5.70 3.91 -4.56
N PRO A 37 -6.36 3.28 -5.55
CA PRO A 37 -5.91 2.00 -6.10
C PRO A 37 -4.51 2.03 -6.72
N VAL A 38 -4.10 3.16 -7.31
CA VAL A 38 -2.79 3.31 -7.95
C VAL A 38 -1.70 3.41 -6.88
N LYS A 39 -1.95 4.15 -5.79
CA LYS A 39 -1.05 4.23 -4.64
C LYS A 39 -0.94 2.88 -3.92
N ILE A 40 -2.05 2.17 -3.75
CA ILE A 40 -2.09 0.81 -3.19
C ILE A 40 -1.21 -0.12 -4.04
N ALA A 41 -1.46 -0.17 -5.36
CA ALA A 41 -0.69 -1.03 -6.27
C ALA A 41 0.80 -0.69 -6.25
N LYS A 42 1.16 0.61 -6.27
CA LYS A 42 2.56 1.05 -6.19
C LYS A 42 3.23 0.62 -4.88
N MET A 43 2.55 0.81 -3.75
CA MET A 43 3.09 0.43 -2.44
C MET A 43 3.29 -1.09 -2.35
N LEU A 44 2.25 -1.87 -2.64
CA LEU A 44 2.32 -3.33 -2.54
C LEU A 44 3.29 -3.93 -3.58
N GLY A 45 3.39 -3.34 -4.77
CA GLY A 45 4.35 -3.73 -5.80
C GLY A 45 5.81 -3.47 -5.43
N SER A 46 6.08 -2.59 -4.45
CA SER A 46 7.43 -2.29 -3.95
C SER A 46 7.88 -3.15 -2.76
N VAL A 47 6.99 -3.98 -2.21
CA VAL A 47 7.34 -4.89 -1.11
C VAL A 47 7.82 -6.22 -1.72
N PRO A 48 9.10 -6.58 -1.54
CA PRO A 48 9.63 -7.84 -2.07
C PRO A 48 9.12 -9.04 -1.27
N THR A 49 8.95 -10.17 -1.95
CA THR A 49 8.56 -11.47 -1.37
C THR A 49 9.39 -12.60 -1.99
N VAL A 50 9.22 -13.83 -1.51
CA VAL A 50 9.88 -15.02 -2.08
C VAL A 50 9.52 -15.27 -3.56
N LYS A 51 8.36 -14.80 -4.02
CA LYS A 51 7.87 -14.98 -5.39
C LYS A 51 7.32 -13.65 -5.93
N GLY A 52 8.23 -12.74 -6.28
CA GLY A 52 7.88 -11.43 -6.84
C GLY A 52 7.51 -10.41 -5.76
N SER A 53 6.44 -9.65 -5.98
CA SER A 53 5.98 -8.62 -5.07
C SER A 53 4.82 -9.05 -4.18
N LEU A 54 4.54 -8.28 -3.13
CA LEU A 54 3.37 -8.51 -2.28
C LEU A 54 2.06 -8.41 -3.05
N ALA A 55 1.99 -7.54 -4.07
CA ALA A 55 0.83 -7.44 -4.96
C ALA A 55 0.60 -8.73 -5.74
N ASP A 56 1.65 -9.37 -6.23
CA ASP A 56 1.57 -10.65 -6.95
C ASP A 56 1.06 -11.76 -6.03
N ARG A 57 1.57 -11.81 -4.79
CA ARG A 57 1.18 -12.81 -3.80
C ARG A 57 -0.27 -12.65 -3.33
N LEU A 58 -0.75 -11.42 -3.17
CA LEU A 58 -2.16 -11.15 -2.90
C LEU A 58 -3.05 -11.61 -4.06
N THR A 59 -2.63 -11.35 -5.30
CA THR A 59 -3.34 -11.80 -6.50
C THR A 59 -3.40 -13.32 -6.59
N GLU A 60 -2.29 -14.02 -6.31
CA GLU A 60 -2.21 -15.49 -6.25
C GLU A 60 -3.14 -16.07 -5.17
N ALA A 61 -3.31 -15.37 -4.05
CA ALA A 61 -4.25 -15.75 -3.00
C ALA A 61 -5.72 -15.41 -3.31
N GLY A 62 -6.01 -14.79 -4.47
CA GLY A 62 -7.35 -14.30 -4.80
C GLY A 62 -7.80 -13.11 -3.94
N MET A 63 -6.86 -12.44 -3.27
CA MET A 63 -7.10 -11.28 -2.43
C MET A 63 -6.96 -9.99 -3.23
N ARG A 64 -7.98 -9.13 -3.11
CA ARG A 64 -7.99 -7.80 -3.74
C ARG A 64 -7.88 -6.73 -2.66
N PRO A 65 -6.77 -5.98 -2.57
CA PRO A 65 -6.61 -4.94 -1.57
C PRO A 65 -7.61 -3.80 -1.81
N VAL A 66 -8.19 -3.27 -0.73
CA VAL A 66 -9.20 -2.20 -0.76
C VAL A 66 -8.68 -0.93 -0.11
N TYR A 67 -7.99 -1.06 1.03
CA TYR A 67 -7.29 0.04 1.67
C TYR A 67 -6.09 -0.47 2.45
N ILE A 68 -5.13 0.43 2.71
CA ILE A 68 -3.96 0.18 3.54
C ILE A 68 -3.96 1.21 4.66
N LYS A 69 -3.89 0.75 5.90
CA LYS A 69 -3.65 1.58 7.08
C LYS A 69 -2.20 1.43 7.51
N ILE A 70 -1.50 2.55 7.65
CA ILE A 70 -0.12 2.60 8.13
C ILE A 70 -0.12 3.32 9.46
N SER A 71 0.37 2.69 10.52
CA SER A 71 0.52 3.28 11.85
C SER A 71 1.99 3.26 12.25
N ARG A 72 2.49 4.35 12.84
CA ARG A 72 3.84 4.37 13.44
C ARG A 72 3.81 3.68 14.80
N LEU A 73 4.80 2.84 15.05
CA LEU A 73 5.00 2.16 16.31
C LEU A 73 5.51 3.16 17.35
N SER A 74 4.78 3.26 18.46
CA SER A 74 5.21 3.95 19.67
C SER A 74 6.25 3.12 20.43
N ARG A 75 6.81 3.69 21.50
CA ARG A 75 7.69 2.91 22.39
C ARG A 75 6.93 1.79 23.11
N ASP A 76 5.67 2.05 23.47
CA ASP A 76 4.86 1.09 24.22
C ASP A 76 4.46 -0.10 23.34
N ASP A 77 4.13 0.15 22.06
CA ASP A 77 3.85 -0.93 21.09
C ASP A 77 5.03 -1.90 20.95
N LEU A 78 6.27 -1.41 21.12
CA LEU A 78 7.48 -2.23 20.98
C LEU A 78 7.70 -3.20 22.14
N ALA A 79 7.06 -2.98 23.30
CA ALA A 79 7.16 -3.89 24.44
C ALA A 79 6.57 -5.27 24.12
N ASP A 80 5.60 -5.32 23.22
CA ASP A 80 4.92 -6.55 22.82
C ASP A 80 5.64 -7.29 21.67
N PHE A 81 6.66 -6.69 21.06
CA PHE A 81 7.38 -7.28 19.93
C PHE A 81 8.67 -7.98 20.34
N PRO A 82 9.01 -9.13 19.71
CA PRO A 82 10.28 -9.79 19.95
C PRO A 82 11.47 -8.90 19.60
N ALA A 83 12.45 -8.77 20.52
CA ALA A 83 13.65 -7.96 20.31
C ALA A 83 14.46 -8.34 19.05
N ARG A 84 14.34 -9.59 18.57
CA ARG A 84 14.97 -10.08 17.33
C ARG A 84 14.54 -9.33 16.07
N LEU A 85 13.40 -8.62 16.09
CA LEU A 85 12.92 -7.85 14.95
C LEU A 85 13.63 -6.49 14.81
N HIS A 86 14.43 -6.09 15.82
CA HIS A 86 15.19 -4.83 15.83
C HIS A 86 14.35 -3.57 15.50
N LEU A 87 13.05 -3.61 15.82
CA LEU A 87 12.11 -2.51 15.61
C LEU A 87 12.41 -1.34 16.56
N LYS A 88 12.13 -0.12 16.10
CA LYS A 88 12.40 1.13 16.81
C LYS A 88 11.18 2.06 16.77
N PRO A 89 11.04 3.00 17.72
CA PRO A 89 9.95 3.96 17.66
C PRO A 89 9.97 4.73 16.34
N GLY A 90 8.82 4.83 15.69
CA GLY A 90 8.68 5.44 14.36
C GLY A 90 8.74 4.46 13.18
N ASP A 91 9.15 3.21 13.39
CA ASP A 91 8.89 2.11 12.44
C ASP A 91 7.38 1.95 12.23
N ALA A 92 6.96 1.21 11.20
CA ALA A 92 5.56 1.20 10.78
C ALA A 92 4.91 -0.19 10.88
N MET A 93 3.67 -0.23 11.35
CA MET A 93 2.72 -1.32 11.14
C MET A 93 1.84 -1.00 9.93
N ILE A 94 1.66 -1.96 9.03
CA ILE A 94 0.95 -1.82 7.77
C ILE A 94 -0.15 -2.88 7.74
N ALA A 95 -1.40 -2.48 7.99
CA ALA A 95 -2.57 -3.34 7.90
C ALA A 95 -3.21 -3.18 6.51
N ILE A 96 -3.48 -4.30 5.84
CA ILE A 96 -4.05 -4.32 4.49
C ILE A 96 -5.42 -4.97 4.57
N ALA A 97 -6.47 -4.22 4.24
CA ALA A 97 -7.80 -4.82 4.12
C ALA A 97 -8.03 -5.34 2.70
N THR A 98 -8.51 -6.57 2.58
CA THR A 98 -8.76 -7.19 1.28
C THR A 98 -10.21 -7.67 1.14
N LYS A 99 -10.64 -7.81 -0.11
CA LYS A 99 -11.82 -8.59 -0.52
C LYS A 99 -11.35 -9.89 -1.15
N GLY A 100 -12.18 -10.93 -1.08
CA GLY A 100 -11.92 -12.21 -1.76
C GLY A 100 -12.37 -13.41 -0.93
N PHE A 101 -12.38 -13.29 0.40
CA PHE A 101 -12.85 -14.34 1.30
C PHE A 101 -14.21 -13.98 1.87
N VAL A 102 -15.17 -14.90 1.75
CA VAL A 102 -16.57 -14.69 2.17
C VAL A 102 -16.69 -14.59 3.68
N ASP A 103 -15.97 -15.44 4.41
CA ASP A 103 -16.00 -15.50 5.89
C ASP A 103 -14.74 -14.91 6.54
N GLY A 104 -14.00 -14.09 5.80
CA GLY A 104 -12.72 -13.51 6.26
C GLY A 104 -11.55 -14.49 6.30
N VAL A 105 -11.78 -15.79 6.03
CA VAL A 105 -10.75 -16.83 5.92
C VAL A 105 -10.87 -17.54 4.58
N GLY A 106 -9.74 -17.82 3.93
CA GLY A 106 -9.67 -18.56 2.67
C GLY A 106 -8.52 -19.55 2.67
N ARG A 107 -8.74 -20.71 2.04
CA ARG A 107 -7.74 -21.78 1.96
C ARG A 107 -6.97 -21.68 0.65
N VAL A 108 -5.68 -21.35 0.74
CA VAL A 108 -4.78 -21.18 -0.41
C VAL A 108 -3.61 -22.14 -0.26
N GLN A 109 -3.42 -23.04 -1.23
CA GLN A 109 -2.34 -24.04 -1.24
C GLN A 109 -2.22 -24.84 0.08
N GLY A 110 -3.38 -25.19 0.67
CA GLY A 110 -3.44 -25.93 1.93
C GLY A 110 -3.34 -25.07 3.20
N CYS A 111 -3.35 -23.75 3.07
CA CYS A 111 -3.09 -22.82 4.16
C CYS A 111 -4.28 -21.89 4.37
N ASP A 112 -4.75 -21.82 5.62
CA ASP A 112 -5.85 -20.93 5.97
C ASP A 112 -5.28 -19.53 6.21
N LEU A 113 -5.69 -18.59 5.36
CA LEU A 113 -5.26 -17.21 5.34
C LEU A 113 -6.44 -16.31 5.72
N TRP A 114 -6.18 -15.27 6.50
CA TRP A 114 -7.15 -14.22 6.84
C TRP A 114 -7.15 -13.09 5.80
N SER A 115 -8.28 -12.43 5.63
CA SER A 115 -8.50 -11.34 4.66
C SER A 115 -7.83 -10.01 5.04
N SER A 116 -7.19 -9.91 6.20
CA SER A 116 -6.56 -8.68 6.69
C SER A 116 -5.09 -8.87 7.11
N PRO A 117 -4.17 -9.15 6.17
CA PRO A 117 -2.76 -9.29 6.50
C PRO A 117 -2.15 -7.99 7.03
N THR A 118 -1.27 -8.14 8.01
CA THR A 118 -0.54 -7.06 8.67
C THR A 118 0.97 -7.31 8.58
N LEU A 119 1.72 -6.26 8.28
CA LEU A 119 3.17 -6.29 8.16
C LEU A 119 3.79 -5.28 9.12
N LEU A 120 4.99 -5.56 9.61
CA LEU A 120 5.84 -4.57 10.27
C LEU A 120 6.93 -4.14 9.30
N LYS A 121 7.30 -2.87 9.32
CA LYS A 121 8.37 -2.30 8.51
C LYS A 121 9.39 -1.64 9.42
N GLY A 122 10.57 -2.26 9.50
CA GLY A 122 11.74 -1.71 10.19
C GLY A 122 12.80 -1.29 9.19
N GLY A 123 13.02 0.02 9.03
CA GLY A 123 13.90 0.55 7.97
C GLY A 123 13.47 0.09 6.56
N SER A 124 14.34 -0.68 5.89
CA SER A 124 14.07 -1.26 4.56
C SER A 124 13.48 -2.68 4.61
N THR A 125 13.34 -3.27 5.80
CA THR A 125 12.94 -4.67 5.97
C THR A 125 11.47 -4.78 6.35
N TYR A 126 10.81 -5.80 5.81
CA TYR A 126 9.42 -6.13 6.13
C TYR A 126 9.38 -7.43 6.91
N TYR A 127 8.60 -7.44 8.00
CA TYR A 127 8.41 -8.61 8.86
C TYR A 127 6.93 -9.01 8.86
N PRO A 128 6.64 -10.31 8.87
CA PRO A 128 5.27 -10.76 9.04
C PRO A 128 4.79 -10.51 10.47
N TYR A 129 3.59 -9.95 10.61
CA TYR A 129 2.93 -9.81 11.92
C TYR A 129 2.00 -11.00 12.20
N ASP A 130 1.31 -11.48 11.15
CA ASP A 130 0.35 -12.59 11.24
C ASP A 130 0.66 -13.71 10.24
N LYS A 131 -0.07 -14.82 10.35
CA LYS A 131 0.06 -15.99 9.48
C LYS A 131 -0.12 -15.65 8.00
N THR A 132 -1.07 -14.77 7.65
CA THR A 132 -1.30 -14.39 6.26
C THR A 132 -0.10 -13.64 5.71
N SER A 133 0.40 -12.65 6.44
CA SER A 133 1.56 -11.87 6.07
C SER A 133 2.82 -12.75 5.96
N ASN A 134 2.97 -13.77 6.81
CA ASN A 134 4.06 -14.74 6.65
C ASN A 134 3.94 -15.51 5.34
N TRP A 135 2.75 -16.04 5.03
CA TRP A 135 2.54 -16.74 3.76
C TRP A 135 2.77 -15.83 2.55
N LEU A 136 2.34 -14.57 2.63
CA LEU A 136 2.55 -13.60 1.57
C LEU A 136 4.05 -13.34 1.34
N LEU A 137 4.82 -13.12 2.40
CA LEU A 137 6.26 -12.84 2.30
C LEU A 137 7.10 -14.07 1.95
N THR A 138 6.81 -15.22 2.55
CA THR A 138 7.71 -16.40 2.57
C THR A 138 7.12 -17.64 1.90
N GLY A 139 5.82 -17.67 1.62
CA GLY A 139 5.10 -18.85 1.14
C GLY A 139 4.86 -19.92 2.22
N GLN A 140 5.24 -19.67 3.47
CA GLN A 140 5.09 -20.61 4.56
C GLN A 140 3.82 -20.35 5.37
N CYS A 141 3.21 -21.41 5.88
CA CYS A 141 1.89 -21.37 6.52
C CYS A 141 1.96 -21.37 8.05
N ILE A 142 3.16 -21.22 8.58
CA ILE A 142 3.45 -21.22 10.01
C ILE A 142 3.26 -19.77 10.50
N ALA A 143 2.63 -19.58 11.65
CA ALA A 143 2.62 -18.26 12.28
C ALA A 143 4.02 -17.97 12.89
N PRO A 144 4.60 -16.78 12.68
CA PRO A 144 5.95 -16.43 13.16
C PRO A 144 6.08 -16.34 14.68
#